data_AF-A0A5C6C8N1-F1
#
_entry.id   AF-A0A5C6C8N1-F1
#
_cell.length_a   1.000
_cell.length_b   1.000
_cell.length_c   1.000
_cell.angle_alpha   90.00
_cell.angle_beta   90.00
_cell.angle_gamma   90.00
#
_symmetry.space_group_name_H-M   'P 1'
#
loop_
_entity.id
_entity.type
_entity.pdbx_description
1 polymer ?
#
loop_
_entity_poly.entity_id
_entity_poly.type
_entity_poly.pdbx_seq_one_letter_code
_entity_poly.pdbx_strand_id
1 'polypeptide(L)'
;MMHDFELKRLGLLMEAEPGNPQEVGGVLNPAAVRGPDGNLYLFPRLVGKNNFSRIGIARVQFSEAGDPCGVERLGIALAPEADYELQADGRGGCEDARVTYVEHLKRYVMTYTAFSKVGPRIALAVSEDLFHWQRLGLATFEPFGGIDFVNVDNKDASLFPVAVPNHQGKLQLAMIHRPLFIGSRPEETECEACSRMVDLDHESIWISYCPMKLDGVGSQHLGCFNSHHRLATPIEPWESLKIGGGTPPVLTRLGWMILYHGVHTSNEMDGIGKHLCYSAGVMILSKDHPRTILYRSAEPVLTPNFPHERDGVVANVVFPTGIDCRSDIGHPDRFDIYYGMADSRIGVASMTLPRELPITIAPRVDAPNAIVPIVANRPSRN
;
A
#
# COMPACT_ATOMS: atom_id res chain seq x y z
N MET A 1 15.63 5.83 -24.48
CA MET A 1 15.28 6.76 -23.38
C MET A 1 15.64 6.04 -22.09
N MET A 2 16.54 6.58 -21.26
CA MET A 2 16.80 5.98 -19.94
C MET A 2 15.55 6.20 -19.07
N HIS A 3 15.09 5.13 -18.41
CA HIS A 3 14.03 5.24 -17.42
C HIS A 3 14.65 5.72 -16.11
N ASP A 4 14.36 6.95 -15.71
CA ASP A 4 15.05 7.63 -14.60
C ASP A 4 14.71 7.07 -13.20
N PHE A 5 13.83 6.08 -13.09
CA PHE A 5 13.55 5.32 -11.87
C PHE A 5 13.66 3.81 -12.15
N GLU A 6 14.83 3.37 -12.58
CA GLU A 6 15.07 1.95 -12.89
C GLU A 6 15.20 1.12 -11.60
N LEU A 7 14.35 0.08 -11.48
CA LEU A 7 14.43 -0.92 -10.43
C LEU A 7 15.28 -2.11 -10.90
N LYS A 8 16.34 -2.42 -10.15
CA LYS A 8 17.15 -3.62 -10.32
C LYS A 8 16.71 -4.68 -9.33
N ARG A 9 16.17 -5.79 -9.82
CA ARG A 9 15.83 -6.95 -8.95
C ARG A 9 17.08 -7.49 -8.27
N LEU A 10 17.00 -7.69 -6.96
CA LEU A 10 18.03 -8.37 -6.17
C LEU A 10 17.70 -9.85 -6.01
N GLY A 11 16.40 -10.22 -5.99
CA GLY A 11 15.97 -11.63 -6.06
C GLY A 11 14.78 -11.95 -5.17
N LEU A 12 14.54 -13.25 -5.02
CA LEU A 12 13.62 -13.82 -4.03
C LEU A 12 14.22 -13.65 -2.63
N LEU A 13 13.41 -13.20 -1.67
CA LEU A 13 13.85 -12.94 -0.30
C LEU A 13 13.19 -13.87 0.72
N MET A 14 11.91 -14.15 0.55
CA MET A 14 11.14 -15.00 1.46
C MET A 14 10.08 -15.78 0.67
N GLU A 15 9.98 -17.08 0.95
CA GLU A 15 8.92 -17.96 0.45
C GLU A 15 8.40 -18.84 1.59
N ALA A 16 7.22 -19.44 1.41
CA ALA A 16 6.58 -20.27 2.41
C ALA A 16 7.47 -21.43 2.86
N GLU A 17 7.58 -21.63 4.17
CA GLU A 17 8.29 -22.78 4.73
C GLU A 17 7.51 -24.09 4.49
N PRO A 18 8.15 -25.12 3.90
CA PRO A 18 7.51 -26.41 3.71
C PRO A 18 6.95 -26.98 5.02
N GLY A 19 5.64 -27.28 5.03
CA GLY A 19 4.95 -27.83 6.19
C GLY A 19 4.53 -26.80 7.24
N ASN A 20 4.83 -25.50 7.07
CA ASN A 20 4.35 -24.46 7.97
C ASN A 20 2.85 -24.20 7.73
N PRO A 21 1.94 -24.51 8.69
CA PRO A 21 0.50 -24.36 8.49
C PRO A 21 0.03 -22.91 8.36
N GLN A 22 0.86 -21.94 8.75
CA GLN A 22 0.56 -20.51 8.71
C GLN A 22 0.90 -19.86 7.37
N GLU A 23 1.63 -20.57 6.49
CA GLU A 23 2.16 -20.05 5.22
C GLU A 23 1.70 -20.88 4.01
N VAL A 24 0.74 -21.79 4.19
CA VAL A 24 0.27 -22.73 3.13
C VAL A 24 -0.22 -22.00 1.88
N GLY A 25 -0.81 -20.82 2.02
CA GLY A 25 -1.23 -19.98 0.90
C GLY A 25 -0.18 -18.98 0.43
N GLY A 26 0.97 -18.90 1.09
CA GLY A 26 2.07 -18.00 0.74
C GLY A 26 2.48 -17.02 1.83
N VAL A 27 3.56 -16.29 1.55
CA VAL A 27 4.09 -15.17 2.34
C VAL A 27 4.16 -13.94 1.44
N LEU A 28 3.38 -12.91 1.77
CA LEU A 28 3.00 -11.86 0.82
C LEU A 28 3.31 -10.46 1.37
N ASN A 29 3.39 -9.50 0.45
CA ASN A 29 3.09 -8.08 0.70
C ASN A 29 3.62 -7.50 2.04
N PRO A 30 4.94 -7.56 2.30
CA PRO A 30 5.48 -7.18 3.60
C PRO A 30 5.53 -5.66 3.77
N ALA A 31 5.19 -5.16 4.97
CA ALA A 31 5.72 -3.87 5.38
C ALA A 31 7.24 -3.98 5.60
N ALA A 32 7.97 -2.87 5.51
CA ALA A 32 9.38 -2.79 5.91
C ALA A 32 9.62 -1.55 6.77
N VAL A 33 10.34 -1.69 7.87
CA VAL A 33 10.74 -0.58 8.75
C VAL A 33 11.96 -0.94 9.59
N ARG A 34 12.81 0.05 9.89
CA ARG A 34 13.94 -0.15 10.81
C ARG A 34 13.53 0.00 12.27
N GLY A 35 14.00 -0.92 13.10
CA GLY A 35 13.83 -0.92 14.54
C GLY A 35 14.73 0.09 15.25
N PRO A 36 14.51 0.33 16.55
CA PRO A 36 15.36 1.20 17.36
C PRO A 36 16.79 0.66 17.51
N ASP A 37 16.99 -0.63 17.25
CA ASP A 37 18.29 -1.31 17.21
C ASP A 37 19.01 -1.17 15.86
N GLY A 38 18.41 -0.47 14.88
CA GLY A 38 18.95 -0.25 13.55
C GLY A 38 18.74 -1.40 12.56
N ASN A 39 18.23 -2.55 13.03
CA ASN A 39 17.92 -3.69 12.16
C ASN A 39 16.69 -3.40 11.30
N LEU A 40 16.65 -3.99 10.11
CA LEU A 40 15.49 -3.92 9.22
C LEU A 40 14.54 -5.10 9.49
N TYR A 41 13.28 -4.79 9.70
CA TYR A 41 12.21 -5.77 9.92
C TYR A 41 11.20 -5.73 8.80
N LEU A 42 10.76 -6.91 8.37
CA LEU A 42 9.62 -7.12 7.51
C LEU A 42 8.41 -7.60 8.31
N PHE A 43 7.23 -7.15 7.89
CA PHE A 43 5.94 -7.59 8.41
C PHE A 43 5.15 -8.28 7.30
N PRO A 44 5.50 -9.53 6.94
CA PRO A 44 4.86 -10.26 5.85
C PRO A 44 3.42 -10.65 6.21
N ARG A 45 2.52 -10.64 5.22
CA ARG A 45 1.23 -11.33 5.32
C ARG A 45 1.46 -12.83 5.19
N LEU A 46 1.19 -13.58 6.24
CA LEU A 46 1.29 -15.04 6.27
C LEU A 46 -0.10 -15.63 6.05
N VAL A 47 -0.27 -16.38 4.96
CA VAL A 47 -1.56 -16.92 4.55
C VAL A 47 -1.68 -18.39 4.95
N GLY A 48 -2.51 -18.67 5.94
CA GLY A 48 -2.85 -20.03 6.34
C GLY A 48 -3.95 -20.64 5.47
N LYS A 49 -4.34 -21.87 5.83
CA LYS A 49 -5.48 -22.56 5.20
C LYS A 49 -6.74 -21.68 5.21
N ASN A 50 -7.54 -21.77 4.14
CA ASN A 50 -8.78 -21.00 3.95
C ASN A 50 -8.57 -19.47 3.93
N ASN A 51 -7.40 -18.99 3.51
CA ASN A 51 -7.04 -17.56 3.50
C ASN A 51 -7.14 -16.91 4.90
N PHE A 52 -6.74 -17.64 5.94
CA PHE A 52 -6.61 -17.05 7.28
C PHE A 52 -5.29 -16.27 7.34
N SER A 53 -5.37 -14.96 7.19
CA SER A 53 -4.22 -14.06 7.04
C SER A 53 -3.77 -13.47 8.38
N ARG A 54 -2.47 -13.54 8.65
CA ARG A 54 -1.79 -12.93 9.80
C ARG A 54 -0.69 -12.00 9.32
N ILE A 55 -0.22 -11.13 10.21
CA ILE A 55 0.97 -10.31 9.99
C ILE A 55 2.10 -10.95 10.80
N GLY A 56 3.09 -11.49 10.10
CA GLY A 56 4.33 -12.01 10.69
C GLY A 56 5.29 -10.90 11.06
N ILE A 57 6.41 -11.28 11.68
CA ILE A 57 7.59 -10.43 11.83
C ILE A 57 8.83 -11.24 11.46
N ALA A 58 9.68 -10.67 10.62
CA ALA A 58 10.94 -11.28 10.20
C ALA A 58 12.05 -10.22 10.16
N ARG A 59 13.26 -10.57 10.56
CA ARG A 59 14.43 -9.69 10.47
C ARG A 59 15.17 -9.94 9.15
N VAL A 60 15.47 -8.89 8.40
CA VAL A 60 16.22 -9.00 7.14
C VAL A 60 17.68 -9.33 7.44
N GLN A 61 18.20 -10.31 6.71
CA GLN A 61 19.61 -10.64 6.69
C GLN A 61 20.26 -9.97 5.48
N PHE A 62 21.43 -9.40 5.69
CA PHE A 62 22.21 -8.72 4.66
C PHE A 62 23.50 -9.50 4.39
N SER A 63 23.89 -9.55 3.12
CA SER A 63 25.18 -10.06 2.67
C SER A 63 26.32 -9.12 3.08
N GLU A 64 27.58 -9.55 2.92
CA GLU A 64 28.76 -8.69 3.11
C GLU A 64 28.74 -7.46 2.19
N ALA A 65 28.14 -7.57 1.00
CA ALA A 65 27.96 -6.45 0.07
C ALA A 65 26.86 -5.47 0.50
N GLY A 66 26.16 -5.75 1.60
CA GLY A 66 25.05 -4.95 2.11
C GLY A 66 23.72 -5.23 1.41
N ASP A 67 23.62 -6.14 0.46
CA ASP A 67 22.35 -6.48 -0.20
C ASP A 67 21.52 -7.46 0.64
N PRO A 68 20.18 -7.30 0.74
CA PRO A 68 19.30 -8.27 1.38
C PRO A 68 19.44 -9.66 0.75
N CYS A 69 19.66 -10.69 1.57
CA CYS A 69 19.91 -12.06 1.09
C CYS A 69 19.00 -13.12 1.71
N GLY A 70 18.21 -12.76 2.72
CA GLY A 70 17.28 -13.66 3.38
C GLY A 70 16.58 -13.00 4.55
N VAL A 71 15.82 -13.79 5.30
CA VAL A 71 15.14 -13.34 6.51
C VAL A 71 15.23 -14.39 7.61
N GLU A 72 15.21 -13.92 8.85
CA GLU A 72 14.97 -14.73 10.04
C GLU A 72 13.54 -14.50 10.51
N ARG A 73 12.72 -15.55 10.54
CA ARG A 73 11.34 -15.47 11.06
C ARG A 73 11.38 -15.33 12.59
N LEU A 74 10.71 -14.30 13.11
CA LEU A 74 10.66 -14.01 14.54
C LEU A 74 9.30 -14.30 15.17
N GLY A 75 8.28 -14.59 14.37
CA GLY A 75 6.96 -15.02 14.83
C GLY A 75 5.82 -14.21 14.21
N ILE A 76 4.76 -14.01 14.99
CA ILE A 76 3.54 -13.30 14.58
C ILE A 76 3.47 -11.96 15.30
N ALA A 77 3.31 -10.87 14.54
CA ALA A 77 3.06 -9.55 15.07
C ALA A 77 1.57 -9.32 15.38
N LEU A 78 0.69 -9.71 14.46
CA LEU A 78 -0.76 -9.66 14.65
C LEU A 78 -1.44 -10.89 14.02
N ALA A 79 -2.38 -11.48 14.74
CA ALA A 79 -3.35 -12.43 14.22
C ALA A 79 -4.77 -11.86 14.35
N PRO A 80 -5.74 -12.30 13.52
CA PRO A 80 -7.14 -11.94 13.71
C PRO A 80 -7.63 -12.32 15.12
N GLU A 81 -8.03 -11.33 15.90
CA GLU A 81 -8.54 -11.48 17.27
C GLU A 81 -9.74 -10.57 17.53
N ALA A 82 -9.84 -9.44 16.83
CA ALA A 82 -10.94 -8.50 16.97
C ALA A 82 -12.10 -8.83 16.02
N ASP A 83 -13.32 -8.46 16.40
CA ASP A 83 -14.54 -8.69 15.59
C ASP A 83 -14.44 -8.10 14.17
N TYR A 84 -13.70 -6.99 14.02
CA TYR A 84 -13.48 -6.33 12.74
C TYR A 84 -12.39 -6.99 11.88
N GLU A 85 -11.76 -8.06 12.35
CA GLU A 85 -10.76 -8.88 11.66
C GLU A 85 -11.27 -10.29 11.35
N LEU A 86 -12.43 -10.67 11.89
CA LEU A 86 -12.97 -12.03 11.85
C LEU A 86 -14.18 -12.15 10.92
N GLN A 87 -14.32 -13.34 10.33
CA GLN A 87 -15.47 -13.76 9.54
C GLN A 87 -16.28 -14.82 10.29
N ALA A 88 -17.56 -14.95 9.94
CA ALA A 88 -18.48 -15.87 10.61
C ALA A 88 -18.15 -17.36 10.39
N ASP A 89 -17.40 -17.68 9.34
CA ASP A 89 -17.01 -19.04 8.94
C ASP A 89 -15.65 -19.47 9.53
N GLY A 90 -15.12 -18.71 10.49
CA GLY A 90 -13.83 -18.99 11.13
C GLY A 90 -12.62 -18.53 10.32
N ARG A 91 -12.82 -17.86 9.17
CA ARG A 91 -11.75 -17.09 8.52
C ARG A 91 -11.49 -15.78 9.28
N GLY A 92 -10.33 -15.19 9.04
CA GLY A 92 -9.98 -13.87 9.55
C GLY A 92 -8.83 -13.29 8.73
N GLY A 93 -8.72 -11.97 8.71
CA GLY A 93 -7.70 -11.31 7.91
C GLY A 93 -7.13 -10.07 8.58
N CYS A 94 -5.83 -10.13 8.90
CA CYS A 94 -4.96 -8.98 9.03
C CYS A 94 -4.01 -8.99 7.83
N GLU A 95 -4.20 -8.08 6.87
CA GLU A 95 -3.63 -8.18 5.53
C GLU A 95 -2.84 -6.94 5.12
N ASP A 96 -1.81 -7.17 4.29
CA ASP A 96 -1.05 -6.16 3.54
C ASP A 96 -0.64 -4.94 4.36
N ALA A 97 0.05 -5.20 5.47
CA ALA A 97 0.45 -4.19 6.43
C ALA A 97 1.42 -3.16 5.81
N ARG A 98 1.31 -1.91 6.26
CA ARG A 98 2.35 -0.87 6.12
C ARG A 98 2.70 -0.38 7.51
N VAL A 99 3.99 -0.22 7.78
CA VAL A 99 4.49 0.23 9.08
C VAL A 99 5.31 1.49 8.89
N THR A 100 5.06 2.49 9.73
CA THR A 100 5.75 3.78 9.67
C THR A 100 6.05 4.25 11.08
N TYR A 101 7.28 4.66 11.34
CA TYR A 101 7.59 5.39 12.56
C TYR A 101 7.05 6.82 12.43
N VAL A 102 6.05 7.17 13.23
CA VAL A 102 5.42 8.50 13.20
C VAL A 102 6.08 9.37 14.26
N GLU A 103 6.95 10.28 13.83
CA GLU A 103 7.83 11.07 14.70
C GLU A 103 7.07 11.81 15.81
N HIS A 104 5.94 12.42 15.45
CA HIS A 104 5.13 13.19 16.37
C HIS A 104 4.52 12.32 17.49
N LEU A 105 4.20 11.06 17.18
CA LEU A 105 3.66 10.11 18.15
C LEU A 105 4.77 9.38 18.91
N LYS A 106 6.02 9.39 18.40
CA LYS A 106 7.13 8.57 18.90
C LYS A 106 6.74 7.10 19.00
N ARG A 107 6.04 6.61 17.98
CA ARG A 107 5.51 5.25 17.89
C ARG A 107 5.64 4.75 16.47
N TYR A 108 5.86 3.45 16.34
CA TYR A 108 5.56 2.73 15.11
C TYR A 108 4.04 2.60 14.99
N VAL A 109 3.51 2.96 13.84
CA VAL A 109 2.09 2.80 13.51
C VAL A 109 2.01 1.84 12.34
N MET A 110 1.22 0.77 12.53
CA MET A 110 0.88 -0.18 11.50
C MET A 110 -0.52 0.12 10.99
N THR A 111 -0.64 0.36 9.70
CA THR A 111 -1.91 0.31 8.97
C THR A 111 -2.03 -1.06 8.33
N TYR A 112 -3.20 -1.67 8.41
CA TYR A 112 -3.46 -2.96 7.77
C TYR A 112 -4.91 -3.05 7.31
N THR A 113 -5.15 -3.93 6.34
CA THR A 113 -6.51 -4.28 5.94
C THR A 113 -7.05 -5.31 6.92
N ALA A 114 -8.04 -4.94 7.70
CA ALA A 114 -8.84 -5.86 8.49
C ALA A 114 -10.00 -6.38 7.64
N PHE A 115 -10.01 -7.67 7.35
CA PHE A 115 -11.00 -8.30 6.49
C PHE A 115 -12.04 -9.07 7.30
N SER A 116 -13.26 -8.54 7.33
CA SER A 116 -14.37 -9.09 8.12
C SER A 116 -15.62 -9.32 7.25
N LYS A 117 -16.73 -9.72 7.89
CA LYS A 117 -18.02 -9.92 7.23
C LYS A 117 -18.58 -8.67 6.52
N VAL A 118 -18.15 -7.47 6.92
CA VAL A 118 -18.60 -6.20 6.32
C VAL A 118 -17.61 -5.69 5.27
N GLY A 119 -16.67 -6.53 4.84
CA GLY A 119 -15.65 -6.19 3.86
C GLY A 119 -14.33 -5.71 4.49
N PRO A 120 -13.35 -5.38 3.63
CA PRO A 120 -12.05 -4.85 4.03
C PRO A 120 -12.16 -3.43 4.57
N ARG A 121 -11.55 -3.20 5.73
CA ARG A 121 -11.48 -1.87 6.37
C ARG A 121 -10.05 -1.61 6.81
N ILE A 122 -9.70 -0.33 6.95
CA ILE A 122 -8.39 0.04 7.46
C ILE A 122 -8.43 -0.05 8.98
N ALA A 123 -7.52 -0.84 9.54
CA ALA A 123 -7.27 -0.91 10.96
C ALA A 123 -5.86 -0.39 11.28
N LEU A 124 -5.69 0.01 12.54
CA LEU A 124 -4.48 0.63 13.06
C LEU A 124 -4.00 -0.12 14.30
N ALA A 125 -2.68 -0.30 14.41
CA ALA A 125 -2.01 -0.76 15.61
C ALA A 125 -0.76 0.08 15.88
N VAL A 126 -0.33 0.16 17.14
CA VAL A 126 0.86 0.92 17.53
C VAL A 126 1.82 0.07 18.33
N SER A 127 3.11 0.38 18.20
CA SER A 127 4.19 -0.27 18.94
C SER A 127 5.28 0.74 19.30
N GLU A 128 5.96 0.47 20.40
CA GLU A 128 7.19 1.18 20.79
C GLU A 128 8.45 0.49 20.26
N ASP A 129 8.38 -0.83 20.04
CA ASP A 129 9.56 -1.69 19.88
C ASP A 129 9.49 -2.63 18.66
N LEU A 130 8.39 -2.61 17.90
CA LEU A 130 8.07 -3.49 16.76
C LEU A 130 7.62 -4.92 17.14
N PHE A 131 7.75 -5.33 18.40
CA PHE A 131 7.42 -6.68 18.87
C PHE A 131 6.07 -6.74 19.58
N HIS A 132 5.74 -5.69 20.35
CA HIS A 132 4.50 -5.61 21.12
C HIS A 132 3.56 -4.59 20.47
N TRP A 133 2.40 -5.06 20.02
CA TRP A 133 1.42 -4.26 19.29
C TRP A 133 0.12 -4.07 20.08
N GLN A 134 -0.29 -2.81 20.20
CA GLN A 134 -1.60 -2.44 20.71
C GLN A 134 -2.51 -2.07 19.53
N ARG A 135 -3.62 -2.79 19.36
CA ARG A 135 -4.66 -2.42 18.37
C ARG A 135 -5.36 -1.14 18.80
N LEU A 136 -5.50 -0.20 17.86
CA LEU A 136 -6.29 1.02 18.03
C LEU A 136 -7.72 0.89 17.51
N GLY A 137 -8.00 -0.15 16.73
CA GLY A 137 -9.29 -0.36 16.07
C GLY A 137 -9.30 0.09 14.61
N LEU A 138 -10.51 0.21 14.05
CA LEU A 138 -10.72 0.71 12.69
C LEU A 138 -10.42 2.21 12.60
N ALA A 139 -9.79 2.62 11.50
CA ALA A 139 -9.67 4.02 11.15
C ALA A 139 -11.06 4.64 10.96
N THR A 140 -11.25 5.84 11.51
CA THR A 140 -12.51 6.59 11.41
C THR A 140 -12.34 7.74 10.44
N PHE A 141 -13.41 8.07 9.70
CA PHE A 141 -13.39 9.09 8.66
C PHE A 141 -14.62 9.99 8.78
N GLU A 142 -14.47 11.29 8.52
CA GLU A 142 -15.61 12.18 8.34
C GLU A 142 -16.27 11.89 6.98
N PRO A 143 -17.60 12.06 6.85
CA PRO A 143 -18.25 12.01 5.55
C PRO A 143 -17.75 13.15 4.65
N PHE A 144 -17.61 12.89 3.35
CA PHE A 144 -17.17 13.92 2.40
C PHE A 144 -17.84 13.77 1.04
N GLY A 145 -18.42 14.87 0.55
CA GLY A 145 -19.16 14.85 -0.71
C GLY A 145 -20.35 13.89 -0.74
N GLY A 146 -20.91 13.48 0.41
CA GLY A 146 -21.94 12.43 0.45
C GLY A 146 -21.40 11.00 0.45
N ILE A 147 -20.08 10.82 0.46
CA ILE A 147 -19.42 9.53 0.70
C ILE A 147 -19.29 9.33 2.21
N ASP A 148 -19.79 8.20 2.70
CA ASP A 148 -19.51 7.72 4.04
C ASP A 148 -18.27 6.82 4.02
N PHE A 149 -17.09 7.42 4.16
CA PHE A 149 -15.82 6.70 4.17
C PHE A 149 -15.71 5.69 5.31
N VAL A 150 -16.53 5.82 6.36
CA VAL A 150 -16.56 4.82 7.41
C VAL A 150 -17.06 3.53 6.80
N ASN A 151 -18.22 3.50 6.15
CA ASN A 151 -18.87 2.27 5.70
C ASN A 151 -18.53 1.82 4.27
N VAL A 152 -17.50 2.40 3.67
CA VAL A 152 -16.97 1.98 2.37
C VAL A 152 -15.77 1.06 2.59
N ASP A 153 -15.68 0.02 1.76
CA ASP A 153 -14.51 -0.86 1.71
C ASP A 153 -13.25 -0.02 1.46
N ASN A 154 -12.15 -0.32 2.15
CA ASN A 154 -10.97 0.53 2.08
C ASN A 154 -9.71 -0.30 2.34
N LYS A 155 -8.67 -0.07 1.52
CA LYS A 155 -7.40 -0.83 1.54
C LYS A 155 -6.20 0.09 1.28
N ASP A 156 -5.02 -0.53 1.27
CA ASP A 156 -3.76 0.10 0.83
C ASP A 156 -3.38 1.37 1.57
N ALA A 157 -3.67 1.34 2.86
CA ALA A 157 -3.42 2.45 3.75
C ALA A 157 -1.94 2.54 4.14
N SER A 158 -1.38 3.76 4.10
CA SER A 158 -0.08 4.07 4.67
C SER A 158 -0.07 5.49 5.24
N LEU A 159 0.71 5.72 6.29
CA LEU A 159 0.81 7.02 6.95
C LEU A 159 2.06 7.77 6.52
N PHE A 160 1.97 9.09 6.48
CA PHE A 160 3.17 9.92 6.44
C PHE A 160 3.91 9.82 7.78
N PRO A 161 5.26 9.78 7.78
CA PRO A 161 6.07 9.65 9.00
C PRO A 161 6.07 10.91 9.87
N VAL A 162 5.63 12.04 9.32
CA VAL A 162 5.55 13.33 10.01
C VAL A 162 4.20 14.01 9.74
N ALA A 163 3.87 15.01 10.54
CA ALA A 163 2.74 15.89 10.22
C ALA A 163 3.05 16.69 8.96
N VAL A 164 2.12 16.72 8.01
CA VAL A 164 2.27 17.41 6.73
C VAL A 164 1.14 18.42 6.51
N PRO A 165 1.35 19.47 5.68
CA PRO A 165 0.33 20.49 5.47
C PRO A 165 -0.92 19.93 4.78
N ASN A 166 -2.08 20.28 5.32
CA ASN A 166 -3.37 20.07 4.66
C ASN A 166 -3.66 21.17 3.63
N HIS A 167 -4.88 21.19 3.08
CA HIS A 167 -5.30 22.17 2.08
C HIS A 167 -5.28 23.64 2.52
N GLN A 168 -5.26 23.90 3.84
CA GLN A 168 -5.18 25.22 4.45
C GLN A 168 -3.77 25.52 5.00
N GLY A 169 -2.79 24.64 4.75
CA GLY A 169 -1.44 24.77 5.29
C GLY A 169 -1.28 24.31 6.75
N LYS A 170 -2.32 23.78 7.39
CA LYS A 170 -2.24 23.28 8.77
C LYS A 170 -1.56 21.93 8.80
N LEU A 171 -0.54 21.77 9.65
CA LEU A 171 0.15 20.49 9.85
C LEU A 171 -0.77 19.49 10.54
N GLN A 172 -0.96 18.33 9.90
CA GLN A 172 -1.80 17.24 10.37
C GLN A 172 -1.15 15.89 10.00
N LEU A 173 -1.52 14.81 10.69
CA LEU A 173 -1.14 13.48 10.22
C LEU A 173 -1.91 13.21 8.93
N ALA A 174 -1.26 12.64 7.92
CA ALA A 174 -1.92 12.27 6.68
C ALA A 174 -1.82 10.76 6.43
N MET A 175 -2.86 10.22 5.83
CA MET A 175 -2.97 8.83 5.38
C MET A 175 -3.23 8.82 3.88
N ILE A 176 -2.47 8.01 3.16
CA ILE A 176 -2.83 7.56 1.82
C ILE A 176 -3.66 6.30 1.97
N HIS A 177 -4.74 6.16 1.21
CA HIS A 177 -5.58 4.97 1.20
C HIS A 177 -6.38 4.84 -0.09
N ARG A 178 -7.07 3.72 -0.28
CA ARG A 178 -7.93 3.47 -1.44
C ARG A 178 -9.31 2.97 -0.99
N PRO A 179 -10.33 3.85 -0.98
CA PRO A 179 -11.73 3.43 -0.93
C PRO A 179 -12.10 2.62 -2.18
N LEU A 180 -12.92 1.59 -2.00
CA LEU A 180 -13.46 0.74 -3.05
C LEU A 180 -14.96 1.04 -3.14
N PHE A 181 -15.37 1.78 -4.17
CA PHE A 181 -16.76 2.16 -4.36
C PHE A 181 -17.57 1.02 -4.99
N ILE A 182 -18.88 0.99 -4.74
CA ILE A 182 -19.76 -0.01 -5.36
C ILE A 182 -19.77 0.22 -6.88
N GLY A 183 -19.50 -0.83 -7.66
CA GLY A 183 -19.31 -0.80 -9.10
C GLY A 183 -17.84 -0.73 -9.54
N SER A 184 -16.90 -0.54 -8.61
CA SER A 184 -15.46 -0.42 -8.91
C SER A 184 -14.66 -1.71 -8.67
N ARG A 185 -15.27 -2.73 -8.05
CA ARG A 185 -14.58 -3.99 -7.75
C ARG A 185 -14.30 -4.77 -9.05
N PRO A 186 -13.18 -5.52 -9.15
CA PRO A 186 -12.88 -6.33 -10.33
C PRO A 186 -14.07 -7.22 -10.75
N GLU A 187 -14.71 -7.88 -9.80
CA GLU A 187 -15.84 -8.79 -10.03
C GLU A 187 -17.10 -8.07 -10.55
N GLU A 188 -17.24 -6.77 -10.27
CA GLU A 188 -18.37 -5.94 -10.69
C GLU A 188 -18.09 -5.27 -12.06
N THR A 189 -16.83 -4.86 -12.30
CA THR A 189 -16.36 -4.31 -13.59
C THR A 189 -16.34 -5.34 -14.73
N GLU A 190 -16.39 -6.63 -14.39
CA GLU A 190 -16.45 -7.72 -15.38
C GLU A 190 -17.79 -7.79 -16.14
N CYS A 191 -18.89 -7.27 -15.57
CA CYS A 191 -20.24 -7.48 -16.09
C CYS A 191 -20.80 -6.39 -17.02
N GLU A 192 -20.18 -5.21 -17.15
CA GLU A 192 -20.73 -4.11 -17.97
C GLU A 192 -19.74 -3.60 -19.05
N ALA A 193 -20.05 -3.86 -20.32
CA ALA A 193 -19.20 -3.56 -21.48
C ALA A 193 -19.43 -2.16 -22.12
N CYS A 194 -20.22 -1.27 -21.50
CA CYS A 194 -20.51 0.03 -22.08
C CYS A 194 -19.43 1.06 -21.72
N SER A 195 -18.75 1.57 -22.76
CA SER A 195 -17.94 2.79 -22.78
C SER A 195 -18.49 3.87 -21.83
N ARG A 196 -17.79 4.11 -20.72
CA ARG A 196 -18.10 5.19 -19.77
C ARG A 196 -17.19 6.36 -20.11
N MET A 197 -17.79 7.45 -20.61
CA MET A 197 -17.09 8.71 -20.86
C MET A 197 -16.59 9.26 -19.53
N VAL A 198 -15.29 9.05 -19.28
CA VAL A 198 -14.55 9.47 -18.08
C VAL A 198 -14.99 8.69 -16.85
N ASP A 199 -14.42 7.50 -16.69
CA ASP A 199 -14.76 6.55 -15.65
C ASP A 199 -14.32 7.07 -14.28
N LEU A 200 -15.23 7.76 -13.62
CA LEU A 200 -15.04 8.41 -12.32
C LEU A 200 -15.21 7.42 -11.15
N ASP A 201 -15.39 6.14 -11.49
CA ASP A 201 -15.67 5.01 -10.61
C ASP A 201 -14.46 4.08 -10.42
N HIS A 202 -13.25 4.43 -10.90
CA HIS A 202 -12.07 3.58 -10.65
C HIS A 202 -11.55 3.67 -9.21
N GLU A 203 -11.15 2.53 -8.64
CA GLU A 203 -10.44 2.50 -7.37
C GLU A 203 -9.16 3.35 -7.48
N SER A 204 -9.13 4.44 -6.71
CA SER A 204 -8.19 5.57 -6.85
C SER A 204 -7.44 5.80 -5.55
N ILE A 205 -6.28 6.45 -5.62
CA ILE A 205 -5.53 6.80 -4.42
C ILE A 205 -6.11 8.08 -3.82
N TRP A 206 -6.43 8.05 -2.53
CA TRP A 206 -6.91 9.20 -1.74
C TRP A 206 -5.90 9.57 -0.66
N ILE A 207 -5.90 10.84 -0.29
CA ILE A 207 -5.21 11.36 0.89
C ILE A 207 -6.23 11.97 1.85
N SER A 208 -6.13 11.59 3.12
CA SER A 208 -6.99 12.07 4.21
C SER A 208 -6.13 12.53 5.39
N TYR A 209 -6.61 13.52 6.14
CA TYR A 209 -5.85 14.19 7.20
C TYR A 209 -6.52 14.03 8.55
N CYS A 210 -5.77 13.68 9.58
CA CYS A 210 -6.24 13.63 10.95
C CYS A 210 -5.69 14.84 11.72
N PRO A 211 -6.56 15.74 12.23
CA PRO A 211 -6.15 16.75 13.19
C PRO A 211 -5.54 16.06 14.43
N MET A 212 -4.25 16.23 14.65
CA MET A 212 -3.61 15.81 15.88
C MET A 212 -3.61 16.98 16.88
N LYS A 213 -3.81 16.68 18.17
CA LYS A 213 -3.42 17.63 19.22
C LYS A 213 -1.90 17.62 19.26
N LEU A 214 -1.29 18.77 18.97
CA LEU A 214 0.17 18.97 18.96
C LEU A 214 0.79 18.92 20.37
N ASP A 215 -0.04 18.80 21.41
CA ASP A 215 0.33 19.02 22.80
C ASP A 215 0.25 17.70 23.60
N GLY A 216 1.34 16.94 23.57
CA GLY A 216 1.66 15.99 24.63
C GLY A 216 0.96 14.63 24.60
N VAL A 217 1.76 13.61 24.88
CA VAL A 217 1.45 12.19 25.05
C VAL A 217 0.19 11.98 25.90
N GLY A 218 -0.88 11.44 25.30
CA GLY A 218 -2.07 11.09 26.07
C GLY A 218 -3.16 10.32 25.30
N SER A 219 -3.44 10.64 24.04
CA SER A 219 -4.45 9.88 23.31
C SER A 219 -3.81 8.70 22.59
N GLN A 220 -3.96 7.50 23.14
CA GLN A 220 -3.82 6.22 22.44
C GLN A 220 -4.86 6.04 21.31
N HIS A 221 -5.40 7.12 20.77
CA HIS A 221 -6.42 7.14 19.74
C HIS A 221 -5.95 8.12 18.68
N LEU A 222 -5.78 7.64 17.46
CA LEU A 222 -5.75 8.51 16.30
C LEU A 222 -7.13 9.16 16.17
N GLY A 223 -7.15 10.44 15.83
CA GLY A 223 -8.40 11.17 15.62
C GLY A 223 -9.13 10.71 14.35
N CYS A 224 -10.28 11.34 14.10
CA CYS A 224 -11.04 11.11 12.88
C CYS A 224 -10.29 11.72 11.67
N PHE A 225 -10.08 10.92 10.62
CA PHE A 225 -9.51 11.41 9.36
C PHE A 225 -10.57 12.22 8.60
N ASN A 226 -10.19 13.39 8.10
CA ASN A 226 -11.03 14.32 7.39
C ASN A 226 -10.27 14.97 6.22
N SER A 227 -10.82 16.07 5.67
CA SER A 227 -10.17 16.85 4.61
C SER A 227 -9.71 16.00 3.42
N HIS A 228 -10.57 15.07 3.01
CA HIS A 228 -10.28 14.06 2.00
C HIS A 228 -10.03 14.69 0.63
N HIS A 229 -9.10 14.10 -0.12
CA HIS A 229 -8.80 14.50 -1.48
C HIS A 229 -8.42 13.28 -2.31
N ARG A 230 -9.04 13.12 -3.49
CA ARG A 230 -8.59 12.13 -4.47
C ARG A 230 -7.25 12.60 -5.01
N LEU A 231 -6.20 11.87 -4.68
CA LEU A 231 -4.82 12.21 -5.02
C LEU A 231 -4.50 11.84 -6.46
N ALA A 232 -4.93 10.65 -6.90
CA ALA A 232 -4.68 10.15 -8.26
C ALA A 232 -5.72 9.13 -8.70
N THR A 233 -6.14 9.20 -9.97
CA THR A 233 -6.89 8.16 -10.70
C THR A 233 -5.97 7.40 -11.66
N PRO A 234 -6.40 6.22 -12.17
CA PRO A 234 -5.81 5.64 -13.37
C PRO A 234 -5.77 6.64 -14.53
N ILE A 235 -4.61 6.82 -15.16
CA ILE A 235 -4.47 7.64 -16.37
C ILE A 235 -3.62 6.96 -17.46
N GLU A 236 -2.80 5.97 -17.11
CA GLU A 236 -1.96 5.21 -18.05
C GLU A 236 -2.54 3.81 -18.35
N PRO A 237 -2.21 3.20 -19.52
CA PRO A 237 -2.74 1.89 -19.90
C PRO A 237 -2.43 0.76 -18.91
N TRP A 238 -1.22 0.75 -18.32
CA TRP A 238 -0.76 -0.31 -17.41
C TRP A 238 -1.46 -0.28 -16.04
N GLU A 239 -2.13 0.82 -15.73
CA GLU A 239 -2.86 1.06 -14.49
C GLU A 239 -4.36 1.30 -14.71
N SER A 240 -4.85 1.05 -15.93
CA SER A 240 -6.16 1.44 -16.43
C SER A 240 -7.37 0.89 -15.66
N LEU A 241 -7.23 -0.21 -14.93
CA LEU A 241 -8.32 -0.78 -14.14
C LEU A 241 -8.42 -0.13 -12.75
N LYS A 242 -7.29 0.01 -12.06
CA LYS A 242 -7.21 0.59 -10.72
C LYS A 242 -5.78 0.91 -10.31
N ILE A 243 -5.66 1.81 -9.34
CA ILE A 243 -4.40 2.10 -8.63
C ILE A 243 -4.60 2.06 -7.11
N GLY A 244 -3.54 1.78 -6.37
CA GLY A 244 -3.56 1.87 -4.91
C GLY A 244 -2.20 2.19 -4.33
N GLY A 245 -2.21 2.67 -3.08
CA GLY A 245 -0.98 2.91 -2.33
C GLY A 245 -0.13 1.64 -2.27
N GLY A 246 1.19 1.79 -2.35
CA GLY A 246 2.13 0.69 -2.17
C GLY A 246 2.92 0.89 -0.90
N THR A 247 4.09 1.51 -1.02
CA THR A 247 4.97 1.79 0.11
C THR A 247 4.47 2.98 0.94
N PRO A 248 4.86 3.09 2.22
CA PRO A 248 4.74 4.36 2.94
C PRO A 248 5.44 5.51 2.19
N PRO A 249 4.94 6.76 2.29
CA PRO A 249 5.62 7.92 1.76
C PRO A 249 6.96 8.14 2.45
N VAL A 250 8.04 8.28 1.67
CA VAL A 250 9.38 8.59 2.17
C VAL A 250 9.80 9.96 1.67
N LEU A 251 10.28 10.82 2.57
CA LEU A 251 10.78 12.13 2.18
C LEU A 251 12.15 11.97 1.50
N THR A 252 12.28 12.53 0.30
CA THR A 252 13.51 12.56 -0.48
C THR A 252 13.87 14.01 -0.83
N ARG A 253 15.02 14.22 -1.47
CA ARG A 253 15.39 15.52 -2.04
C ARG A 253 14.48 15.99 -3.18
N LEU A 254 13.67 15.09 -3.77
CA LEU A 254 12.72 15.43 -4.84
C LEU A 254 11.29 15.67 -4.33
N GLY A 255 11.02 15.38 -3.05
CA GLY A 255 9.68 15.41 -2.46
C GLY A 255 9.33 14.09 -1.77
N TRP A 256 8.05 13.90 -1.46
CA TRP A 256 7.54 12.64 -0.89
C TRP A 256 7.43 11.58 -1.97
N MET A 257 8.27 10.55 -1.91
CA MET A 257 8.26 9.43 -2.84
C MET A 257 7.38 8.29 -2.34
N ILE A 258 6.55 7.77 -3.23
CA ILE A 258 5.70 6.60 -3.00
C ILE A 258 5.84 5.67 -4.21
N LEU A 259 6.05 4.39 -3.95
CA LEU A 259 5.78 3.37 -4.95
C LEU A 259 4.33 2.94 -4.80
N TYR A 260 3.60 2.92 -5.90
CA TYR A 260 2.19 2.56 -5.95
C TYR A 260 1.98 1.43 -6.94
N HIS A 261 0.90 0.68 -6.81
CA HIS A 261 0.56 -0.34 -7.79
C HIS A 261 -0.51 0.16 -8.75
N GLY A 262 -0.46 -0.35 -9.97
CA GLY A 262 -1.45 -0.17 -11.02
C GLY A 262 -1.83 -1.52 -11.61
N VAL A 263 -3.08 -1.63 -12.02
CA VAL A 263 -3.64 -2.89 -12.54
C VAL A 263 -4.22 -2.66 -13.92
N HIS A 264 -3.99 -3.60 -14.82
CA HIS A 264 -4.70 -3.68 -16.09
C HIS A 264 -5.12 -5.11 -16.39
N THR A 265 -6.04 -5.26 -17.34
CA THR A 265 -6.38 -6.57 -17.89
C THR A 265 -5.37 -6.97 -18.96
N SER A 266 -4.71 -8.11 -18.77
CA SER A 266 -3.89 -8.78 -19.77
C SER A 266 -4.77 -9.61 -20.72
N ASN A 267 -4.42 -9.60 -22.01
CA ASN A 267 -5.11 -10.35 -23.07
C ASN A 267 -4.45 -11.70 -23.39
N GLU A 268 -3.68 -12.28 -22.46
CA GLU A 268 -3.03 -13.58 -22.70
C GLU A 268 -4.04 -14.69 -23.03
N MET A 269 -3.78 -15.40 -24.12
CA MET A 269 -4.73 -16.20 -24.92
C MET A 269 -4.87 -17.67 -24.48
N ASP A 270 -4.98 -17.95 -23.17
CA ASP A 270 -5.10 -19.34 -22.71
C ASP A 270 -6.55 -19.79 -22.39
N GLY A 271 -7.54 -19.03 -22.88
CA GLY A 271 -8.93 -19.49 -22.97
C GLY A 271 -9.70 -19.61 -21.64
N ILE A 272 -9.14 -19.13 -20.52
CA ILE A 272 -9.79 -19.11 -19.21
C ILE A 272 -9.73 -17.71 -18.60
N GLY A 273 -10.76 -16.90 -18.85
CA GLY A 273 -10.98 -15.63 -18.16
C GLY A 273 -10.01 -14.49 -18.53
N LYS A 274 -10.28 -13.32 -17.95
CA LYS A 274 -9.40 -12.14 -18.03
C LYS A 274 -8.28 -12.30 -16.98
N HIS A 275 -7.02 -12.21 -17.37
CA HIS A 275 -5.90 -12.23 -16.42
C HIS A 275 -5.57 -10.79 -15.97
N LEU A 276 -5.57 -10.52 -14.65
CA LEU A 276 -5.10 -9.24 -14.13
C LEU A 276 -3.57 -9.20 -14.13
N CYS A 277 -2.99 -8.03 -14.40
CA CYS A 277 -1.56 -7.80 -14.26
C CYS A 277 -1.34 -6.62 -13.31
N TYR A 278 -0.62 -6.88 -12.21
CA TYR A 278 -0.27 -5.87 -11.21
C TYR A 278 1.18 -5.47 -11.39
N SER A 279 1.40 -4.18 -11.65
CA SER A 279 2.70 -3.56 -11.82
C SER A 279 2.89 -2.42 -10.83
N ALA A 280 4.14 -1.96 -10.64
CA ALA A 280 4.46 -0.83 -9.78
C ALA A 280 4.89 0.41 -10.58
N GLY A 281 4.45 1.59 -10.13
CA GLY A 281 4.92 2.90 -10.57
C GLY A 281 5.53 3.69 -9.42
N VAL A 282 6.11 4.86 -9.75
CA VAL A 282 6.63 5.83 -8.78
C VAL A 282 5.85 7.13 -8.89
N MET A 283 5.52 7.72 -7.73
CA MET A 283 4.92 9.03 -7.60
C MET A 283 5.76 9.88 -6.65
N ILE A 284 6.01 11.13 -7.02
CA ILE A 284 6.68 12.14 -6.19
C ILE A 284 5.69 13.25 -5.90
N LEU A 285 5.36 13.47 -4.64
CA LEU A 285 4.48 14.54 -4.18
C LEU A 285 5.30 15.72 -3.65
N SER A 286 4.74 16.91 -3.74
CA SER A 286 5.35 18.11 -3.16
C SER A 286 5.54 17.94 -1.65
N LYS A 287 6.71 18.32 -1.17
CA LYS A 287 7.05 18.33 0.26
C LYS A 287 6.09 19.23 1.06
N ASP A 288 5.82 20.41 0.52
CA ASP A 288 5.07 21.47 1.20
C ASP A 288 3.57 21.38 0.91
N HIS A 289 3.20 20.74 -0.20
CA HIS A 289 1.80 20.54 -0.60
C HIS A 289 1.57 19.09 -1.03
N PRO A 290 1.45 18.12 -0.09
CA PRO A 290 1.38 16.68 -0.41
C PRO A 290 0.24 16.25 -1.34
N ARG A 291 -0.74 17.10 -1.60
CA ARG A 291 -1.80 16.86 -2.61
C ARG A 291 -1.33 17.13 -4.05
N THR A 292 -0.16 17.73 -4.22
CA THR A 292 0.40 18.10 -5.52
C THR A 292 1.37 17.03 -5.97
N ILE A 293 1.06 16.34 -7.05
CA ILE A 293 1.96 15.39 -7.69
C ILE A 293 2.97 16.20 -8.54
N LEU A 294 4.25 16.09 -8.21
CA LEU A 294 5.36 16.67 -8.98
C LEU A 294 5.80 15.78 -10.12
N TYR A 295 5.72 14.45 -9.91
CA TYR A 295 6.05 13.46 -10.92
C TYR A 295 5.23 12.19 -10.70
N ARG A 296 4.86 11.54 -11.79
CA ARG A 296 4.27 10.20 -11.82
C ARG A 296 4.88 9.45 -13.00
N SER A 297 5.27 8.20 -12.78
CA SER A 297 5.88 7.38 -13.83
C SER A 297 4.88 7.08 -14.94
N ALA A 298 5.35 7.25 -16.18
CA ALA A 298 4.62 6.96 -17.40
C ALA A 298 4.36 5.47 -17.60
N GLU A 299 5.43 4.73 -17.42
CA GLU A 299 5.54 3.31 -17.56
C GLU A 299 5.73 2.72 -16.15
N PRO A 300 5.39 1.45 -15.96
CA PRO A 300 5.70 0.78 -14.70
C PRO A 300 7.22 0.71 -14.51
N VAL A 301 7.69 1.00 -13.30
CA VAL A 301 9.08 0.80 -12.89
C VAL A 301 9.37 -0.66 -12.53
N LEU A 302 8.32 -1.44 -12.23
CA LEU A 302 8.39 -2.88 -12.00
C LEU A 302 7.16 -3.56 -12.63
N THR A 303 7.38 -4.56 -13.46
CA THR A 303 6.32 -5.38 -14.09
C THR A 303 6.68 -6.85 -13.93
N PRO A 304 5.70 -7.77 -13.75
CA PRO A 304 5.96 -9.21 -13.60
C PRO A 304 6.70 -9.81 -14.81
N ASN A 305 7.98 -10.12 -14.63
CA ASN A 305 8.88 -10.63 -15.67
C ASN A 305 9.56 -11.94 -15.30
N PHE A 306 9.67 -12.25 -14.01
CA PHE A 306 10.34 -13.46 -13.54
C PHE A 306 9.32 -14.59 -13.27
N PRO A 307 9.70 -15.87 -13.38
CA PRO A 307 8.79 -16.99 -13.13
C PRO A 307 8.04 -16.88 -11.80
N HIS A 308 8.73 -16.50 -10.73
CA HIS A 308 8.14 -16.32 -9.39
C HIS A 308 7.13 -15.16 -9.30
N GLU A 309 7.12 -14.23 -10.24
CA GLU A 309 6.16 -13.11 -10.32
C GLU A 309 4.96 -13.44 -11.23
N ARG A 310 5.10 -14.48 -12.05
CA ARG A 310 4.08 -14.93 -13.03
C ARG A 310 3.34 -16.18 -12.59
N ASP A 311 3.92 -16.96 -11.68
CA ASP A 311 3.37 -18.21 -11.18
C ASP A 311 3.18 -18.17 -9.65
N GLY A 312 1.94 -18.37 -9.22
CA GLY A 312 1.51 -18.30 -7.82
C GLY A 312 -0.01 -18.32 -7.72
N VAL A 313 -0.55 -18.00 -6.54
CA VAL A 313 -2.01 -17.96 -6.29
C VAL A 313 -2.71 -16.98 -7.22
N VAL A 314 -2.08 -15.82 -7.45
CA VAL A 314 -2.51 -14.86 -8.46
C VAL A 314 -1.32 -14.60 -9.38
N ALA A 315 -1.41 -15.11 -10.61
CA ALA A 315 -0.39 -14.91 -11.62
C ALA A 315 -0.21 -13.42 -11.98
N ASN A 316 0.97 -13.07 -12.50
CA ASN A 316 1.31 -11.74 -13.00
C ASN A 316 1.14 -10.62 -11.95
N VAL A 317 1.77 -10.79 -10.78
CA VAL A 317 1.73 -9.80 -9.70
C VAL A 317 3.12 -9.41 -9.22
N VAL A 318 3.39 -8.10 -9.23
CA VAL A 318 4.36 -7.45 -8.35
C VAL A 318 3.65 -6.39 -7.51
N PHE A 319 3.81 -6.45 -6.19
CA PHE A 319 3.03 -5.61 -5.26
C PHE A 319 3.94 -4.92 -4.23
N PRO A 320 4.35 -3.65 -4.44
CA PRO A 320 5.34 -2.97 -3.59
C PRO A 320 4.72 -2.48 -2.28
N THR A 321 5.21 -2.96 -1.14
CA THR A 321 4.63 -2.62 0.19
C THR A 321 5.65 -2.18 1.21
N GLY A 322 6.91 -2.58 1.05
CA GLY A 322 8.02 -2.17 1.90
C GLY A 322 9.04 -1.32 1.16
N ILE A 323 9.61 -0.34 1.84
CA ILE A 323 10.70 0.50 1.34
C ILE A 323 11.70 0.75 2.47
N ASP A 324 12.99 0.67 2.15
CA ASP A 324 14.08 1.01 3.08
C ASP A 324 15.10 1.91 2.39
N CYS A 325 15.48 3.01 3.04
CA CYS A 325 16.54 3.90 2.56
C CYS A 325 17.89 3.38 3.06
N ARG A 326 18.83 3.13 2.15
CA ARG A 326 20.12 2.49 2.44
C ARG A 326 21.20 3.47 2.90
N SER A 327 20.80 4.42 3.75
CA SER A 327 21.71 5.35 4.42
C SER A 327 22.66 4.64 5.41
N ASP A 328 22.26 3.47 5.91
CA ASP A 328 23.06 2.60 6.79
C ASP A 328 24.40 2.20 6.18
N ILE A 329 24.44 2.04 4.86
CA ILE A 329 25.65 1.70 4.10
C ILE A 329 26.20 2.88 3.29
N GLY A 330 25.84 4.12 3.67
CA GLY A 330 26.36 5.33 3.04
C GLY A 330 25.75 5.66 1.66
N HIS A 331 24.61 5.04 1.31
CA HIS A 331 23.91 5.26 0.04
C HIS A 331 22.52 5.89 0.26
N PRO A 332 22.43 7.19 0.59
CA PRO A 332 21.16 7.84 0.94
C PRO A 332 20.16 7.96 -0.22
N ASP A 333 20.65 7.87 -1.46
CA ASP A 333 19.80 7.87 -2.66
C ASP A 333 19.41 6.44 -3.10
N ARG A 334 19.90 5.38 -2.41
CA ARG A 334 19.51 4.00 -2.70
C ARG A 334 18.32 3.60 -1.83
N PHE A 335 17.31 3.03 -2.46
CA PHE A 335 16.13 2.49 -1.82
C PHE A 335 15.96 1.02 -2.20
N ASP A 336 15.80 0.16 -1.19
CA ASP A 336 15.43 -1.23 -1.42
C ASP A 336 13.91 -1.38 -1.22
N ILE A 337 13.26 -1.94 -2.23
CA ILE A 337 11.80 -2.13 -2.32
C ILE A 337 11.49 -3.59 -2.10
N TYR A 338 10.66 -3.88 -1.10
CA TYR A 338 10.18 -5.21 -0.76
C TYR A 338 8.77 -5.38 -1.31
N TYR A 339 8.55 -6.39 -2.14
CA TYR A 339 7.31 -6.56 -2.88
C TYR A 339 6.83 -8.01 -2.90
N GLY A 340 5.51 -8.18 -2.90
CA GLY A 340 4.88 -9.47 -3.15
C GLY A 340 5.07 -9.91 -4.60
N MET A 341 5.27 -11.21 -4.81
CA MET A 341 5.39 -11.87 -6.11
C MET A 341 4.29 -12.92 -6.25
N ALA A 342 3.46 -12.78 -7.27
CA ALA A 342 2.39 -13.72 -7.64
C ALA A 342 1.45 -14.17 -6.51
N ASP A 343 1.22 -13.31 -5.50
CA ASP A 343 0.52 -13.67 -4.26
C ASP A 343 1.02 -15.01 -3.67
N SER A 344 2.35 -15.21 -3.62
CA SER A 344 2.93 -16.41 -2.99
C SER A 344 4.24 -16.17 -2.26
N ARG A 345 5.02 -15.18 -2.69
CA ARG A 345 6.41 -14.97 -2.25
C ARG A 345 6.72 -13.49 -2.06
N ILE A 346 7.89 -13.20 -1.50
CA ILE A 346 8.43 -11.85 -1.36
C ILE A 346 9.75 -11.77 -2.07
N GLY A 347 9.93 -10.75 -2.89
CA GLY A 347 11.23 -10.39 -3.44
C GLY A 347 11.66 -8.98 -3.05
N VAL A 348 12.86 -8.64 -3.51
CA VAL A 348 13.47 -7.34 -3.30
C VAL A 348 14.07 -6.79 -4.60
N ALA A 349 13.95 -5.49 -4.79
CA ALA A 349 14.57 -4.74 -5.87
C ALA A 349 15.19 -3.45 -5.33
N SER A 350 16.33 -3.03 -5.86
CA SER A 350 16.96 -1.76 -5.52
C SER A 350 16.66 -0.70 -6.58
N MET A 351 16.53 0.54 -6.13
CA MET A 351 16.36 1.73 -6.96
C MET A 351 17.30 2.81 -6.48
N THR A 352 17.89 3.55 -7.43
CA THR A 352 18.61 4.78 -7.10
C THR A 352 17.74 5.98 -7.47
N LEU A 353 17.58 6.92 -6.55
CA LEU A 353 16.86 8.16 -6.79
C LEU A 353 17.59 9.00 -7.86
N PRO A 354 16.93 9.39 -8.97
CA PRO A 354 17.58 10.19 -10.01
C PRO A 354 17.94 11.58 -9.49
N ARG A 355 18.95 12.23 -10.07
CA ARG A 355 19.41 13.57 -9.63
C ARG A 355 18.34 14.65 -9.75
N GLU A 356 17.49 14.55 -10.75
CA GLU A 356 16.41 15.50 -11.03
C GLU A 356 15.17 14.72 -11.46
N LEU A 357 14.00 15.36 -11.37
CA LEU A 357 12.78 14.76 -11.88
C LEU A 357 12.84 14.69 -13.41
N PRO A 358 12.37 13.59 -14.02
CA PRO A 358 12.33 13.47 -15.47
C PRO A 358 11.43 14.53 -16.09
N ILE A 359 11.85 15.10 -17.23
CA ILE A 359 11.03 16.04 -17.98
C ILE A 359 9.82 15.28 -18.52
N THR A 360 8.63 15.65 -18.07
CA THR A 360 7.36 15.13 -18.60
C THR A 360 6.71 16.23 -19.45
N ILE A 361 6.27 15.86 -20.67
CA ILE A 361 5.73 16.81 -21.66
C ILE A 361 4.34 17.33 -21.25
N ALA A 362 3.67 16.65 -20.30
CA ALA A 362 2.41 17.05 -19.70
C ALA A 362 2.36 16.60 -18.23
N PRO A 363 1.65 17.32 -17.34
CA PRO A 363 1.44 16.87 -15.97
C PRO A 363 0.61 15.57 -15.99
N ARG A 364 1.23 14.48 -15.55
CA ARG A 364 0.59 13.15 -15.38
C ARG A 364 -0.22 13.10 -14.09
N VAL A 365 -1.16 14.03 -13.99
CA VAL A 365 -2.00 14.28 -12.80
C VAL A 365 -3.46 14.30 -13.25
N ASP A 366 -4.39 14.04 -12.32
CA ASP A 366 -5.81 14.26 -12.56
C ASP A 366 -6.03 15.67 -13.12
N ALA A 367 -6.95 15.85 -14.07
CA ALA A 367 -7.33 17.18 -14.53
C ALA A 367 -7.70 18.06 -13.32
N PRO A 368 -7.25 19.33 -13.23
CA PRO A 368 -7.46 20.19 -12.05
C PRO A 368 -8.92 20.35 -11.60
N ASN A 369 -9.87 20.05 -12.50
CA ASN A 369 -11.31 20.16 -12.30
C ASN A 369 -12.03 18.80 -12.39
N ALA A 370 -11.33 17.68 -12.18
CA ALA A 370 -11.97 16.37 -12.19
C ALA A 370 -12.97 16.26 -11.01
N ILE A 371 -14.23 16.56 -11.29
CA ILE A 371 -15.34 16.38 -10.35
C ILE A 371 -15.46 14.88 -10.09
N VAL A 372 -15.49 14.48 -8.83
CA VAL A 372 -15.89 13.12 -8.42
C VAL A 372 -17.43 13.09 -8.41
N PRO A 373 -18.14 12.53 -9.41
CA PRO A 373 -19.56 12.25 -9.29
C PRO A 373 -19.75 11.24 -8.18
N ILE A 374 -20.35 11.68 -7.09
CA ILE A 374 -20.75 10.79 -6.01
C ILE A 374 -22.06 10.12 -6.46
N VAL A 375 -21.99 8.83 -6.79
CA VAL A 375 -23.21 8.02 -6.90
C VAL A 375 -23.69 7.77 -5.48
N ALA A 376 -24.76 8.45 -5.07
CA ALA A 376 -25.41 8.23 -3.79
C ALA A 376 -25.75 6.73 -3.64
N ASN A 377 -25.46 6.16 -2.46
CA ASN A 377 -25.86 4.81 -2.08
C ASN A 377 -27.29 4.54 -2.56
N ARG A 378 -27.47 3.63 -3.52
CA ARG A 378 -28.82 3.14 -3.84
C ARG A 378 -29.39 2.52 -2.55
N PRO A 379 -30.63 2.84 -2.18
CA PRO A 379 -31.25 2.20 -1.02
C PRO A 379 -31.24 0.69 -1.22
N SER A 380 -30.93 -0.02 -0.14
CA SER A 380 -30.95 -1.48 -0.06
C SER A 380 -32.21 -2.02 -0.72
N ARG A 381 -32.05 -2.90 -1.73
CA ARG A 381 -33.18 -3.67 -2.25
C ARG A 381 -33.71 -4.53 -1.10
N ASN A 382 -34.98 -4.29 -0.74
CA ASN A 382 -35.77 -5.13 0.15
C ASN A 382 -35.84 -6.58 -0.35
#